data_AF-A0AAV0Y2M9-F1
#
_entry.id   AF-A0AAV0Y2M9-F1
#
_cell.length_a   1.000
_cell.length_b   1.000
_cell.length_c   1.000
_cell.angle_alpha   90.00
_cell.angle_beta   90.00
_cell.angle_gamma   90.00
#
_symmetry.space_group_name_H-M   'P 1'
#
loop_
_entity.id
_entity.type
_entity.pdbx_description
1 polymer ?
#
loop_
_entity_poly.entity_id
_entity_poly.type
_entity_poly.pdbx_seq_one_letter_code
_entity_poly.pdbx_strand_id
1 'polypeptide(L)'
;MAAQNCTENSQKRPTQNSLPKKILILIQHEHSIRWLWQKYRRPEDRRLLNALTKQVRDTLDNYRTNSYKKYLFEIHPADPNLWRCTKRLINKDQNNIPPLHTSTQFKAITDKE
;
A
#
# COMPACT_ATOMS: atom_id res chain seq x y z
N MET A 1 -10.10 -4.76 43.95
CA MET A 1 -10.25 -4.24 42.57
C MET A 1 -9.46 -2.97 42.43
N ALA A 2 -8.30 -3.01 41.77
CA ALA A 2 -7.61 -1.81 41.29
C ALA A 2 -6.70 -2.23 40.13
N ALA A 3 -7.14 -2.03 38.89
CA ALA A 3 -6.25 -2.08 37.73
C ALA A 3 -5.55 -0.73 37.65
N GLN A 4 -4.23 -0.73 37.88
CA GLN A 4 -3.39 0.46 37.78
C GLN A 4 -3.27 0.88 36.31
N ASN A 5 -3.37 2.19 36.10
CA ASN A 5 -3.31 2.85 34.81
C ASN A 5 -1.95 2.64 34.12
N CYS A 6 -1.90 1.82 33.07
CA CYS A 6 -0.76 1.78 32.16
C CYS A 6 -0.86 2.96 31.17
N THR A 7 -0.11 4.03 31.41
CA THR A 7 0.12 5.08 30.39
C THR A 7 1.36 4.70 29.61
N GLU A 8 1.17 3.98 28.50
CA GLU A 8 2.26 3.70 27.58
C GLU A 8 2.66 4.98 26.84
N ASN A 9 3.85 5.47 27.18
CA ASN A 9 4.47 6.62 26.52
C ASN A 9 4.91 6.21 25.11
N SER A 10 3.96 6.21 24.16
CA SER A 10 4.23 5.87 22.77
C SER A 10 5.10 6.95 22.14
N GLN A 11 6.42 6.72 22.15
CA GLN A 11 7.37 7.54 21.40
C GLN A 11 6.96 7.51 19.92
N LYS A 12 6.36 8.61 19.44
CA LYS A 12 5.98 8.78 18.04
C LYS A 12 7.25 8.79 17.19
N ARG A 13 7.60 7.63 16.61
CA ARG A 13 8.65 7.55 15.58
C ARG A 13 8.25 8.50 14.45
N PRO A 14 9.16 9.31 13.91
CA PRO A 14 8.84 10.18 12.79
C PRO A 14 8.38 9.30 11.63
N THR A 15 7.11 9.44 11.22
CA THR A 15 6.54 8.70 10.09
C THR A 15 7.07 9.33 8.80
N GLN A 16 8.31 9.01 8.45
CA GLN A 16 8.98 9.49 7.24
C GLN A 16 8.29 9.04 5.93
N ASN A 17 7.20 8.26 6.04
CA ASN A 17 6.43 7.68 4.95
C ASN A 17 4.96 8.13 4.96
N SER A 18 4.64 9.28 5.54
CA SER A 18 3.26 9.76 5.56
C SER A 18 2.82 10.23 4.17
N LEU A 19 1.67 9.75 3.70
CA LEU A 19 1.05 10.22 2.46
C LEU A 19 0.72 11.73 2.56
N PRO A 20 0.70 12.46 1.44
CA PRO A 20 0.26 13.85 1.43
C PRO A 20 -1.12 14.01 2.06
N LYS A 21 -1.30 15.08 2.86
CA LYS A 21 -2.57 15.38 3.57
C LYS A 21 -3.79 15.32 2.65
N LYS A 22 -3.65 15.78 1.40
CA LYS A 22 -4.72 15.74 0.39
C LYS A 22 -5.24 14.31 0.15
N ILE A 23 -4.34 13.33 0.05
CA ILE A 23 -4.71 11.91 -0.17
C ILE A 23 -5.38 11.35 1.09
N LEU A 24 -4.87 11.71 2.28
CA LEU A 24 -5.46 11.29 3.55
C LEU A 24 -6.90 11.79 3.71
N ILE A 25 -7.17 13.05 3.34
CA ILE A 25 -8.53 13.62 3.36
C ILE A 25 -9.45 12.86 2.41
N LEU A 26 -8.98 12.50 1.20
CA LEU A 26 -9.77 11.71 0.25
C LEU A 26 -10.11 10.32 0.78
N ILE A 27 -9.14 9.64 1.40
CA ILE A 27 -9.36 8.32 2.03
C ILE A 27 -10.36 8.44 3.17
N GLN A 28 -10.23 9.46 4.03
CA GLN A 28 -11.16 9.68 5.13
C GLN A 28 -12.58 9.93 4.62
N HIS A 29 -12.74 10.73 3.56
CA HIS A 29 -14.02 10.97 2.94
C HIS A 29 -14.62 9.68 2.34
N GLU A 30 -13.82 8.88 1.64
CA GLU A 30 -14.26 7.58 1.11
C GLU A 30 -14.75 6.65 2.23
N HIS A 31 -14.01 6.55 3.34
CA HIS A 31 -14.44 5.78 4.52
C HIS A 31 -15.79 6.27 5.09
N SER A 32 -16.00 7.59 5.17
CA SER A 32 -17.28 8.15 5.64
C SER A 32 -18.44 7.77 4.72
N ILE A 33 -18.27 7.85 3.40
CA ILE A 33 -19.31 7.45 2.44
C ILE A 33 -19.54 5.94 2.46
N ARG A 34 -18.48 5.14 2.67
CA ARG A 34 -18.61 3.68 2.83
C ARG A 34 -19.47 3.32 4.01
N TRP A 35 -19.25 3.98 5.15
CA TRP A 35 -20.07 3.81 6.32
C TRP A 35 -21.54 4.17 6.05
N LEU A 36 -21.81 5.31 5.39
CA LEU A 36 -23.17 5.72 5.00
C LEU A 36 -23.84 4.66 4.11
N TRP A 37 -23.14 4.19 3.07
CA TRP A 37 -23.67 3.18 2.16
C TRP A 37 -23.94 1.85 2.87
N GLN A 38 -23.06 1.41 3.77
CA GLN A 38 -23.26 0.18 4.54
C GLN A 38 -24.48 0.29 5.47
N LYS A 39 -24.69 1.47 6.06
CA LYS A 39 -25.80 1.72 6.98
C LYS A 39 -27.16 1.86 6.29
N TYR A 40 -27.21 2.63 5.20
CA TYR A 40 -28.48 3.04 4.58
C TYR A 40 -28.75 2.40 3.21
N ARG A 41 -27.74 1.78 2.59
CA ARG A 41 -27.82 1.10 1.27
C ARG A 41 -28.40 1.96 0.14
N ARG A 42 -28.27 3.29 0.22
CA ARG A 42 -28.78 4.22 -0.80
C ARG A 42 -27.96 4.11 -2.09
N PRO A 43 -28.59 4.18 -3.27
CA PRO A 43 -27.88 4.10 -4.54
C PRO A 43 -26.95 5.31 -4.78
N GLU A 44 -27.32 6.48 -4.29
CA GLU A 44 -26.50 7.70 -4.43
C GLU A 44 -25.18 7.59 -3.68
N ASP A 45 -25.21 7.09 -2.44
CA ASP A 45 -24.01 6.83 -1.65
C ASP A 45 -23.09 5.82 -2.34
N ARG A 46 -23.66 4.82 -3.03
CA ARG A 46 -22.87 3.83 -3.79
C ARG A 46 -22.17 4.48 -5.00
N ARG A 47 -22.87 5.34 -5.75
CA ARG A 47 -22.28 6.07 -6.88
C ARG A 47 -21.14 6.96 -6.40
N LEU A 48 -21.36 7.71 -5.32
CA LEU A 48 -20.35 8.57 -4.71
C LEU A 48 -19.14 7.76 -4.21
N LEU A 49 -19.37 6.63 -3.52
CA LEU A 49 -18.31 5.74 -3.08
C LEU A 49 -17.45 5.23 -4.24
N ASN A 50 -18.08 4.79 -5.33
CA ASN A 50 -17.34 4.31 -6.51
C ASN A 50 -16.47 5.43 -7.12
N ALA A 51 -17.03 6.64 -7.23
CA ALA A 51 -16.30 7.80 -7.73
C ALA A 51 -15.09 8.15 -6.84
N LEU A 52 -15.29 8.18 -5.51
CA LEU A 52 -14.22 8.43 -4.54
C LEU A 52 -13.16 7.33 -4.55
N THR A 53 -13.57 6.06 -4.66
CA THR A 53 -12.66 4.92 -4.74
C THR A 53 -11.75 5.05 -5.95
N LYS A 54 -12.32 5.40 -7.12
CA LYS A 54 -11.53 5.66 -8.34
C LYS A 54 -10.58 6.84 -8.14
N GLN A 55 -11.08 7.95 -7.58
CA GLN A 55 -10.26 9.13 -7.33
C GLN A 55 -9.09 8.87 -6.38
N VAL A 56 -9.31 8.11 -5.30
CA VAL A 56 -8.26 7.69 -4.37
C VAL A 56 -7.21 6.83 -5.08
N ARG A 57 -7.64 5.86 -5.90
CA ARG A 57 -6.73 5.03 -6.69
C ARG A 57 -5.88 5.87 -7.64
N ASP A 58 -6.52 6.70 -8.45
CA ASP A 58 -5.83 7.54 -9.44
C ASP A 58 -4.86 8.52 -8.76
N THR A 59 -5.23 9.09 -7.62
CA THR A 59 -4.34 10.00 -6.87
C THR A 59 -3.15 9.28 -6.24
N LEU A 60 -3.32 8.07 -5.73
CA LEU A 60 -2.22 7.23 -5.24
C LEU A 60 -1.26 6.82 -6.36
N ASP A 61 -1.79 6.39 -7.51
CA ASP A 61 -0.98 5.99 -8.66
C ASP A 61 -0.19 7.18 -9.23
N ASN A 62 -0.82 8.35 -9.31
CA ASN A 62 -0.14 9.58 -9.69
C ASN A 62 0.94 9.98 -8.69
N TYR A 63 0.66 9.91 -7.38
CA TYR A 63 1.65 10.19 -6.34
C TYR A 63 2.84 9.24 -6.42
N ARG A 64 2.60 7.93 -6.58
CA ARG A 64 3.64 6.92 -6.74
C ARG A 64 4.50 7.19 -7.96
N THR A 65 3.88 7.46 -9.10
CA THR A 65 4.56 7.77 -10.36
C THR A 65 5.42 9.01 -10.24
N ASN A 66 4.88 10.09 -9.68
CA ASN A 66 5.59 11.37 -9.55
C ASN A 66 6.73 11.29 -8.52
N SER A 67 6.51 10.59 -7.41
CA SER A 67 7.56 10.32 -6.43
C SER A 67 8.73 9.56 -7.07
N TYR A 68 8.43 8.56 -7.89
CA TYR A 68 9.46 7.81 -8.62
C TYR A 68 10.16 8.65 -9.69
N LYS A 69 9.42 9.46 -10.46
CA LYS A 69 10.01 10.40 -11.43
C LYS A 69 10.96 11.40 -10.75
N LYS A 70 10.54 11.96 -9.62
CA LYS A 70 11.37 12.86 -8.81
C LYS A 70 12.64 12.14 -8.34
N TYR A 71 12.50 10.93 -7.84
CA TYR A 71 13.64 10.10 -7.47
C TYR A 71 14.60 9.89 -8.64
N LEU A 72 14.10 9.53 -9.84
CA LEU A 72 14.95 9.36 -11.02
C LEU A 72 15.67 10.65 -11.44
N PHE A 73 15.04 11.81 -11.29
CA PHE A 73 15.65 13.10 -11.57
C PHE A 73 16.76 13.45 -10.56
N GLU A 74 16.59 13.06 -9.30
CA GLU A 74 17.55 13.31 -8.21
C GLU A 74 18.74 12.35 -8.20
N ILE A 75 18.68 11.22 -8.92
CA ILE A 75 19.80 10.27 -9.02
C ILE A 75 20.95 10.90 -9.80
N HIS A 76 22.11 10.99 -9.17
CA HIS A 76 23.36 11.38 -9.82
C HIS A 76 24.24 10.15 -10.09
N PRO A 77 24.91 10.04 -11.25
CA PRO A 77 25.73 8.87 -11.59
C PRO A 77 26.93 8.64 -10.65
N ALA A 78 27.36 9.66 -9.91
CA ALA A 78 28.41 9.54 -8.90
C ALA A 78 27.90 9.12 -7.51
N ASP A 79 26.59 8.89 -7.33
CA ASP A 79 26.03 8.61 -6.01
C ASP A 79 26.37 7.18 -5.53
N PRO A 80 26.98 7.01 -4.34
CA PRO A 80 27.31 5.70 -3.80
C PRO A 80 26.07 4.85 -3.46
N ASN A 81 24.88 5.48 -3.36
CA ASN A 81 23.62 4.79 -3.12
C ASN A 81 23.03 4.15 -4.39
N LEU A 82 23.55 4.45 -5.58
CA LEU A 82 23.09 3.88 -6.85
C LEU A 82 23.20 2.35 -6.85
N TRP A 83 24.29 1.81 -6.30
CA TRP A 83 24.49 0.37 -6.12
C TRP A 83 23.37 -0.30 -5.31
N ARG A 84 22.91 0.33 -4.22
CA ARG A 84 21.81 -0.22 -3.40
C ARG A 84 20.52 -0.28 -4.22
N CYS A 85 20.33 0.68 -5.12
CA CYS A 85 19.16 0.77 -5.97
C CYS A 85 19.20 -0.26 -7.11
N THR A 86 20.33 -0.41 -7.82
CA THR A 86 20.51 -1.44 -8.84
C THR A 86 20.45 -2.85 -8.24
N LYS A 87 21.05 -3.08 -7.08
CA LYS A 87 20.97 -4.38 -6.38
C LYS A 87 19.54 -4.80 -6.05
N ARG A 88 18.69 -3.86 -5.59
CA ARG A 88 17.26 -4.14 -5.34
C ARG A 88 16.50 -4.51 -6.61
N LEU A 89 16.86 -3.90 -7.74
CA LEU A 89 16.24 -4.20 -9.03
C LEU A 89 16.65 -5.59 -9.55
N ILE A 90 17.94 -5.91 -9.48
CA ILE A 90 18.50 -7.21 -9.89
C ILE A 90 17.94 -8.35 -9.02
N ASN A 91 17.82 -8.12 -7.71
CA ASN A 91 17.36 -9.15 -6.77
C ASN A 91 15.83 -9.18 -6.61
N LYS A 92 15.06 -8.45 -7.41
CA LYS A 92 13.61 -8.38 -7.30
C LYS A 92 12.96 -9.76 -7.49
N ASP A 93 13.49 -10.53 -8.45
CA ASP A 93 13.01 -11.87 -8.80
C ASP A 93 13.59 -12.96 -7.88
N GLN A 94 14.56 -12.62 -7.02
CA GLN A 94 15.13 -13.54 -6.03
C GLN A 94 14.28 -13.65 -4.75
N ASN A 95 13.26 -12.80 -4.57
CA ASN A 95 12.22 -13.02 -3.56
C ASN A 95 11.22 -14.08 -4.07
N ASN A 96 11.75 -15.21 -4.54
CA ASN A 96 10.94 -16.38 -4.83
C ASN A 96 10.41 -16.87 -3.48
N ILE A 97 9.10 -16.71 -3.27
CA ILE A 97 8.44 -17.29 -2.11
C ILE A 97 8.74 -18.79 -2.19
N PRO A 98 9.40 -19.38 -1.18
CA PRO A 98 9.71 -20.80 -1.24
C PRO A 98 8.40 -21.56 -1.46
N PRO A 99 8.41 -22.59 -2.33
CA PRO A 99 7.20 -23.37 -2.55
C PRO A 99 6.67 -23.86 -1.22
N LEU A 100 5.36 -23.75 -1.02
CA LEU A 100 4.69 -24.31 0.15
C LEU A 100 5.10 -25.80 0.21
N HIS A 101 5.90 -26.16 1.21
CA HIS A 101 6.31 -27.54 1.44
C HIS A 101 5.06 -28.32 1.87
N THR A 102 4.29 -28.81 0.89
CA THR A 102 3.32 -29.87 1.15
C THR A 102 4.15 -31.15 1.28
N SER A 103 4.13 -31.77 2.45
CA SER A 103 4.74 -33.09 2.70
C SER A 103 4.12 -34.22 1.85
N THR A 104 3.21 -33.88 0.94
CA THR A 104 2.46 -34.80 0.11
C THR A 104 2.69 -34.43 -1.34
N GLN A 105 3.45 -35.28 -2.01
CA GLN A 105 3.76 -35.22 -3.42
C GLN A 105 2.48 -35.45 -4.23
N PHE A 106 1.87 -34.38 -4.74
CA PHE A 106 1.08 -34.47 -5.96
C PHE A 106 1.42 -33.26 -6.82
N LYS A 107 2.27 -33.49 -7.83
CA LYS A 107 2.37 -32.60 -8.98
C LYS A 107 0.95 -32.39 -9.48
N ALA A 108 0.53 -31.12 -9.57
CA ALA A 108 -0.65 -30.77 -10.35
C ALA A 108 -0.45 -31.36 -11.76
N ILE A 109 -1.28 -32.36 -12.07
CA ILE A 109 -1.29 -33.03 -13.35
C ILE A 109 -1.71 -31.97 -14.37
N THR A 110 -0.81 -31.65 -15.29
CA THR A 110 -1.11 -30.93 -16.54
C THR A 110 -2.29 -31.62 -17.23
N ASP A 111 -3.30 -30.83 -17.61
CA ASP A 111 -4.40 -31.29 -18.47
C ASP A 111 -3.82 -31.89 -19.75
N LYS A 112 -4.26 -33.11 -20.08
CA LYS A 112 -3.97 -33.76 -21.37
C LYS A 112 -5.05 -33.37 -22.36
N GLU A 113 -4.63 -33.14 -23.60
CA GLU A 113 -5.46 -32.97 -24.81
C GLU A 113 -6.53 -34.06 -24.96
#